data_AF-Q95KV3-F1
#
_entry.id   AF-Q95KV3-F1
#
_cell.length_a   1.000
_cell.length_b   1.000
_cell.length_c   1.000
_cell.angle_alpha   90.00
_cell.angle_beta   90.00
_cell.angle_gamma   90.00
#
_symmetry.space_group_name_H-M   'P 1'
#
loop_
_entity.id
_entity.type
_entity.pdbx_description
1 polymer ?
#
loop_
_entity_poly.entity_id
_entity_poly.type
_entity_poly.pdbx_seq_one_letter_code
_entity_poly.pdbx_strand_id
1 'polypeptide(L)' 'KNGRRMFPVLKVNVSGLDPNAMYSFLLDFVAADNHRWKYVNGEWVPGGKPEPQAPSCVYIHPD' A
#
# COMPACT_ATOMS: atom_id res chain seq x y z
N LYS A 1 -11.14 14.18 -8.21
CA LYS A 1 -11.33 12.77 -7.74
C LYS A 1 -10.92 12.73 -6.27
N ASN A 2 -11.76 12.23 -5.35
CA ASN A 2 -11.63 12.48 -3.90
C ASN A 2 -10.99 11.33 -3.08
N GLY A 3 -10.18 10.46 -3.71
CA GLY A 3 -9.63 9.26 -3.04
C GLY A 3 -10.70 8.20 -2.70
N ARG A 4 -10.26 6.99 -2.32
CA ARG A 4 -11.12 5.89 -1.83
C ARG A 4 -10.45 5.22 -0.64
N ARG A 5 -11.26 4.72 0.31
CA ARG A 5 -10.77 3.88 1.41
C ARG A 5 -10.45 2.47 0.89
N MET A 6 -9.47 1.81 1.50
CA MET A 6 -9.17 0.40 1.23
C MET A 6 -10.26 -0.53 1.78
N PHE A 7 -10.39 -1.70 1.14
CA PHE A 7 -11.17 -2.82 1.64
C PHE A 7 -10.43 -4.14 1.33
N PRO A 8 -10.23 -5.04 2.31
CA PRO A 8 -10.56 -4.85 3.72
C PRO A 8 -9.72 -3.73 4.36
N VAL A 9 -10.15 -3.26 5.53
CA VAL A 9 -9.37 -2.30 6.32
C VAL A 9 -8.10 -3.00 6.82
N LEU A 10 -6.94 -2.37 6.59
CA LEU A 10 -5.68 -2.84 7.17
C LEU A 10 -5.71 -2.61 8.68
N LYS A 11 -5.56 -3.69 9.46
CA LYS A 11 -5.47 -3.65 10.92
C LYS A 11 -4.27 -4.47 11.36
N VAL A 12 -3.52 -3.94 12.32
CA VAL A 12 -2.33 -4.58 12.89
C VAL A 12 -2.43 -4.57 14.41
N ASN A 13 -1.85 -5.57 15.06
CA ASN A 13 -1.66 -5.60 16.50
C ASN A 13 -0.15 -5.58 16.78
N VAL A 14 0.30 -4.64 17.61
CA VAL A 14 1.72 -4.42 17.92
C VAL A 14 1.91 -4.63 19.40
N SER A 15 2.95 -5.38 19.78
CA SER A 15 3.28 -5.70 21.17
C SER A 15 4.80 -5.69 21.38
N GLY A 16 5.25 -5.56 22.62
CA GLY A 16 6.67 -5.57 22.98
C GLY A 16 7.43 -4.26 22.72
N LEU A 17 6.74 -3.15 22.48
CA LEU A 17 7.34 -1.81 22.43
C LEU A 17 7.69 -1.32 23.84
N ASP A 18 8.66 -0.43 23.95
CA ASP A 18 8.98 0.26 25.21
C ASP A 18 7.82 1.19 25.60
N PRO A 19 7.16 0.98 26.75
CA PRO A 19 6.06 1.83 27.19
C PRO A 19 6.45 3.30 27.43
N ASN A 20 7.73 3.62 27.58
CA ASN A 20 8.21 4.97 27.88
C ASN A 20 8.69 5.74 26.64
N ALA A 21 8.67 5.12 25.46
CA ALA A 21 9.12 5.74 24.23
C ALA A 21 7.94 6.29 23.41
N MET A 22 8.23 7.24 22.52
CA MET A 22 7.28 7.81 21.58
C MET A 22 7.46 7.15 20.21
N TYR A 23 6.35 6.76 19.59
CA TYR A 23 6.33 6.12 18.28
C TYR A 23 5.35 6.83 17.34
N SER A 24 5.65 6.77 16.04
CA SER A 24 4.72 7.11 14.98
C SER A 24 4.61 5.93 14.04
N PHE A 25 3.40 5.61 13.59
CA PHE A 25 3.16 4.57 12.60
C PHE A 25 2.97 5.19 11.22
N LEU A 26 3.63 4.61 10.23
CA LEU A 26 3.58 5.07 8.84
C LEU A 26 3.22 3.90 7.94
N LEU A 27 2.51 4.18 6.85
CA LEU A 27 2.09 3.22 5.84
C LEU A 27 2.44 3.76 4.45
N ASP A 28 3.14 2.97 3.65
CA ASP A 28 3.36 3.21 2.24
C ASP A 28 2.98 1.97 1.39
N PHE A 29 3.04 2.13 0.07
CA PHE A 29 2.81 1.04 -0.87
C PHE A 29 3.96 0.98 -1.85
N VAL A 30 4.55 -0.21 -1.98
CA VAL A 30 5.53 -0.55 -3.02
C VAL A 30 4.86 -1.43 -4.07
N ALA A 31 5.36 -1.37 -5.32
CA ALA A 31 4.85 -2.28 -6.33
C ALA A 31 5.28 -3.71 -5.98
N ALA A 32 4.34 -4.65 -6.06
CA ALA A 32 4.63 -6.06 -5.88
C ALA A 32 5.46 -6.64 -7.04
N ASP A 33 5.27 -6.11 -8.25
CA ASP A 33 6.00 -6.48 -9.45
C ASP A 33 6.12 -5.32 -10.43
N ASN A 34 6.88 -5.54 -11.51
CA ASN A 34 7.10 -4.57 -12.58
C ASN A 34 6.22 -4.88 -13.80
N HIS A 35 4.96 -5.24 -13.62
CA HIS A 35 4.01 -5.48 -14.71
C HIS A 35 2.87 -4.48 -14.71
N ARG A 36 2.45 -4.09 -15.92
CA ARG A 36 1.13 -3.52 -16.14
C ARG A 36 0.14 -4.67 -16.34
N TRP A 37 -0.77 -4.87 -15.40
CA TRP A 37 -1.74 -5.96 -15.46
C TRP A 37 -3.00 -5.61 -16.27
N LYS A 38 -3.56 -6.60 -16.97
CA LYS A 38 -4.85 -6.50 -17.69
C LYS A 38 -5.73 -7.69 -17.32
N TYR A 39 -7.02 -7.47 -17.15
CA TYR A 39 -8.00 -8.54 -16.93
C TYR A 39 -8.64 -8.95 -18.27
N VAL A 40 -8.44 -10.20 -18.71
CA VAL A 40 -8.93 -10.74 -19.98
C VAL A 40 -9.46 -12.16 -19.74
N ASN A 41 -10.67 -12.45 -20.22
CA ASN A 41 -11.28 -13.79 -20.15
C ASN A 41 -11.31 -14.41 -18.74
N GLY A 42 -11.45 -13.59 -17.69
CA GLY A 42 -11.49 -14.06 -16.31
C GLY A 42 -10.13 -14.17 -15.63
N GLU A 43 -9.04 -13.78 -16.31
CA GLU A 43 -7.69 -13.93 -15.78
C GLU A 43 -6.90 -12.62 -15.83
N TRP A 44 -5.95 -12.49 -14.90
CA TRP A 44 -4.96 -11.42 -14.90
C TRP A 44 -3.76 -11.81 -15.76
N VAL A 45 -3.46 -11.03 -16.79
CA VAL A 45 -2.33 -11.25 -17.69
C VAL A 45 -1.39 -10.03 -17.75
N PRO A 46 -0.07 -10.24 -17.92
CA PRO A 46 0.87 -9.14 -18.13
C PRO A 46 0.62 -8.42 -19.46
N GLY A 47 0.47 -7.11 -19.43
CA GLY A 47 0.16 -6.25 -20.56
C GLY A 47 1.31 -5.35 -21.03
N GLY A 48 2.53 -5.56 -20.51
CA GLY A 48 3.74 -4.82 -20.90
C GLY A 48 4.42 -4.10 -19.74
N LYS A 49 5.31 -3.16 -20.09
CA LYS A 49 6.10 -2.39 -19.12
C LYS A 49 5.22 -1.40 -18.35
N PRO A 50 5.41 -1.26 -17.02
CA PRO A 50 4.67 -0.32 -16.21
C PRO A 50 5.14 1.12 -16.45
N GLU A 51 4.28 2.07 -16.07
CA GLU A 51 4.66 3.47 -15.99
C GLU A 51 5.66 3.66 -14.82
N PRO A 52 6.58 4.65 -14.90
CA PRO A 52 7.45 4.98 -13.77
C PRO A 52 6.62 5.22 -12.52
N GLN A 53 6.99 4.56 -11.42
CA GLN A 53 6.28 4.78 -10.15
C GLN A 53 6.40 6.24 -9.74
N ALA A 54 5.27 6.84 -9.41
CA ALA A 54 5.27 8.14 -8.73
C ALA A 54 6.00 7.99 -7.37
N PRO A 55 6.61 9.07 -6.85
CA PRO A 55 7.24 9.04 -5.53
C PRO A 55 6.26 8.50 -4.49
N SER A 56 6.73 7.57 -3.66
CA SER A 56 5.92 6.97 -2.60
C SER A 56 5.41 8.07 -1.68
N CYS A 57 4.09 8.21 -1.57
CA CYS A 57 3.48 9.08 -0.56
C CYS A 57 3.23 8.24 0.68
N VAL A 58 3.90 8.61 1.77
CA VAL A 58 3.73 7.95 3.06
C VAL A 58 2.47 8.48 3.74
N TYR A 59 1.62 7.59 4.23
CA TYR A 59 0.51 7.91 5.12
C TYR A 59 0.97 7.80 6.57
N ILE A 60 0.80 8.87 7.35
CA ILE A 60 1.06 8.88 8.78
C ILE A 60 -0.24 8.51 9.50
N HIS A 61 -0.17 7.52 10.39
CA HIS A 61 -1.30 7.13 11.22
C HIS A 61 -1.74 8.32 12.10
N PRO A 62 -3.04 8.62 12.20
CA PRO A 62 -3.54 9.83 12.86
C PRO A 62 -3.58 9.74 14.40
N ASP A 63 -3.10 8.63 14.97
CA ASP A 63 -3.07 8.42 16.43
C ASP A 63 -1.84 9.07 17.07
#